data_AF-A0A1E5L8F0-F1
#
_entry.id   AF-A0A1E5L8F0-F1
#
_cell.length_a   1.000
_cell.length_b   1.000
_cell.length_c   1.000
_cell.angle_alpha   90.00
_cell.angle_beta   90.00
_cell.angle_gamma   90.00
#
_symmetry.space_group_name_H-M   'P 1'
#
loop_
_entity.id
_entity.type
_entity.pdbx_description
1 polymer ?
#
loop_
_entity_poly.entity_id
_entity_poly.type
_entity_poly.pdbx_seq_one_letter_code
_entity_poly.pdbx_strand_id
1 'polypeptide(L)'
;MSEYNVVKSVQGQKTLCKERQLPHFAPSDGRCWSCKRNIYETKENKMRNWQTGEITGTYLTGITVEQASKELVTGCPHCSRSYCD
;
A
#
# COMPACT_ATOMS: atom_id res chain seq x y z
N MET A 1 -9.99 14.57 -4.69
CA MET A 1 -8.53 14.76 -4.68
C MET A 1 -7.98 13.67 -3.78
N SER A 2 -7.24 12.72 -4.35
CA SER A 2 -6.74 11.57 -3.61
C SER A 2 -5.60 12.01 -2.69
N GLU A 3 -5.93 12.22 -1.42
CA GLU A 3 -4.96 12.67 -0.42
C GLU A 3 -4.06 11.50 0.02
N TYR A 4 -2.75 11.73 0.07
CA TYR A 4 -1.77 10.79 0.62
C TYR A 4 -1.46 11.20 2.05
N ASN A 5 -2.24 10.67 3.00
CA ASN A 5 -2.04 10.93 4.42
C ASN A 5 -1.99 9.61 5.17
N VAL A 6 -0.83 9.31 5.77
CA VAL A 6 -0.57 8.07 6.49
C VAL A 6 -1.59 7.86 7.61
N VAL A 7 -1.78 8.86 8.47
CA VAL A 7 -2.62 8.75 9.68
C VAL A 7 -4.07 8.49 9.29
N LYS A 8 -4.60 9.28 8.35
CA LYS A 8 -5.97 9.10 7.86
C LYS A 8 -6.15 7.76 7.16
N SER A 9 -5.16 7.29 6.40
CA SER A 9 -5.25 6.02 5.68
C SER A 9 -5.24 4.81 6.63
N VAL A 10 -4.39 4.84 7.67
CA VAL A 10 -4.40 3.82 8.74
C VAL A 10 -5.76 3.79 9.42
N GLN A 11 -6.31 4.96 9.76
CA GLN A 11 -7.61 5.05 10.42
C GLN A 11 -8.75 4.57 9.50
N GLY A 12 -8.70 4.91 8.21
CA GLY A 12 -9.61 4.42 7.18
C GLY A 12 -9.61 2.91 7.09
N GLN A 13 -8.43 2.29 7.04
CA GLN A 13 -8.31 0.83 7.02
C GLN A 13 -8.83 0.17 8.29
N LYS A 14 -8.46 0.72 9.45
CA LYS A 14 -8.94 0.22 10.74
C LYS A 14 -10.47 0.26 10.83
N THR A 15 -11.08 1.32 10.30
CA THR A 15 -12.53 1.50 10.28
C THR A 15 -13.17 0.50 9.33
N LEU A 16 -12.66 0.39 8.09
CA LEU A 16 -13.14 -0.55 7.09
C LEU A 16 -13.09 -2.01 7.58
N CYS A 17 -11.96 -2.42 8.17
CA CYS A 17 -11.80 -3.76 8.75
C CYS A 17 -12.80 -4.00 9.87
N LYS A 18 -13.06 -3.00 10.73
CA LYS A 18 -14.02 -3.11 11.84
C LYS A 18 -15.47 -3.20 11.33
N GLU A 19 -15.85 -2.37 10.36
CA GLU A 19 -17.19 -2.36 9.78
C GLU A 19 -17.50 -3.64 9.01
N ARG A 20 -16.52 -4.15 8.24
CA ARG A 20 -16.68 -5.35 7.43
C ARG A 20 -16.31 -6.65 8.14
N GLN A 21 -15.89 -6.57 9.41
CA GLN A 21 -15.38 -7.70 10.20
C GLN A 21 -14.25 -8.47 9.47
N LEU A 22 -13.41 -7.74 8.74
CA LEU A 22 -12.30 -8.31 7.97
C LEU A 22 -11.03 -8.37 8.83
N PRO A 23 -10.17 -9.39 8.62
CA PRO A 23 -8.86 -9.44 9.24
C PRO A 23 -8.02 -8.23 8.82
N HIS A 24 -7.37 -7.60 9.79
CA HIS A 24 -6.50 -6.46 9.56
C HIS A 24 -5.11 -6.94 9.12
N PHE A 25 -4.91 -7.07 7.82
CA PHE A 25 -3.63 -7.48 7.22
C PHE A 25 -2.61 -6.35 7.11
N ALA A 26 -3.09 -5.12 6.93
CA ALA A 26 -2.21 -3.96 6.80
C ALA A 26 -1.47 -3.70 8.13
N PRO A 27 -0.18 -3.33 8.09
CA PRO A 27 0.56 -2.98 9.30
C PRO A 27 -0.08 -1.77 9.99
N SER A 28 -0.22 -1.84 11.31
CA SER A 28 -0.82 -0.77 12.14
C SER A 28 -0.13 0.59 11.96
N ASP A 29 1.19 0.59 11.76
CA ASP A 29 1.99 1.80 11.54
C ASP A 29 2.10 2.20 10.05
N GLY A 30 1.46 1.44 9.14
CA GLY A 30 1.59 1.61 7.69
C GLY A 30 2.93 1.13 7.11
N ARG A 31 3.91 0.75 7.95
CA ARG A 31 5.24 0.31 7.47
C ARG A 31 5.27 -1.17 7.15
N CYS A 32 5.63 -1.49 5.91
CA CYS A 32 5.84 -2.86 5.47
C CYS A 32 7.00 -3.51 6.23
N TRP A 33 6.81 -4.73 6.73
CA TRP A 33 7.85 -5.48 7.45
C TRP A 33 9.05 -5.85 6.56
N SER A 34 8.82 -6.05 5.26
CA SER A 34 9.85 -6.46 4.31
C SER A 34 10.66 -5.26 3.79
N CYS A 35 10.01 -4.23 3.25
CA CYS A 35 10.72 -3.09 2.66
C CYS A 35 10.94 -1.91 3.62
N LYS A 36 10.36 -1.96 4.84
CA LYS A 36 10.41 -0.91 5.88
C LYS A 36 9.87 0.46 5.46
N ARG A 37 9.18 0.54 4.31
CA ARG A 37 8.56 1.76 3.79
C ARG A 37 7.09 1.81 4.12
N ASN A 38 6.56 3.02 4.20
CA ASN A 38 5.14 3.22 4.46
C ASN A 38 4.31 3.00 3.19
N ILE A 39 3.30 2.15 3.28
CA ILE A 39 2.42 1.80 2.16
C ILE A 39 1.52 2.96 1.71
N TYR A 40 1.28 3.93 2.59
CA TYR A 40 0.44 5.09 2.32
C TYR A 40 1.22 6.29 1.78
N GLU A 41 2.56 6.23 1.80
CA GLU A 41 3.40 7.26 1.20
C GLU A 41 3.59 6.99 -0.29
N THR A 42 3.65 8.08 -1.06
CA THR A 42 3.98 7.99 -2.48
C THR A 42 5.45 7.69 -2.66
N LYS A 43 5.73 6.79 -3.60
CA LYS A 43 7.09 6.44 -3.98
C LYS A 43 7.15 6.19 -5.46
N GLU A 44 8.16 6.76 -6.09
CA GLU A 44 8.53 6.41 -7.46
C GLU A 44 9.25 5.05 -7.47
N ASN A 45 8.70 4.10 -8.23
CA ASN A 45 9.31 2.81 -8.52
C ASN A 45 9.69 2.73 -9.99
N LYS A 46 10.78 2.02 -10.26
CA LYS A 46 11.28 1.79 -11.62
C LYS A 46 10.56 0.56 -12.17
N MET A 47 9.86 0.74 -13.29
CA MET A 47 9.29 -0.35 -14.04
C MET A 47 10.43 -1.03 -14.82
N ARG A 48 10.62 -2.32 -14.54
CA ARG A 48 11.62 -3.14 -15.25
C ARG A 48 10.91 -4.11 -16.18
N ASN A 49 11.44 -4.28 -17.38
CA ASN A 49 10.99 -5.34 -18.27
C ASN A 49 11.41 -6.69 -17.68
N TRP A 50 10.47 -7.64 -17.57
CA TRP A 50 10.74 -8.96 -17.02
C TRP A 50 11.65 -9.82 -17.94
N GLN A 51 11.69 -9.51 -19.24
CA GLN A 51 12.51 -10.23 -20.24
C GLN A 51 13.93 -9.67 -20.36
N THR A 52 14.08 -8.34 -20.47
CA THR A 52 15.39 -7.73 -20.73
C THR A 52 16.05 -7.13 -19.48
N GLY A 53 15.30 -6.95 -18.39
CA GLY A 53 15.78 -6.32 -17.16
C GLY A 53 15.96 -4.79 -17.26
N GLU A 54 15.71 -4.21 -18.42
CA GLU A 54 15.86 -2.78 -18.69
C GLU A 54 14.76 -1.97 -18.00
N ILE A 55 15.10 -0.74 -17.59
CA ILE A 55 14.14 0.19 -16.99
C ILE A 55 13.32 0.80 -18.12
N THR A 56 12.07 0.36 -18.25
CA THR A 56 11.14 0.80 -19.31
C THR A 56 10.42 2.09 -18.92
N GLY A 57 10.40 2.44 -17.64
CA GLY A 57 9.78 3.67 -17.15
C GLY A 57 9.79 3.78 -15.62
N THR A 58 9.11 4.78 -15.11
CA THR A 58 8.84 4.96 -13.67
C THR A 58 7.34 5.08 -13.43
N TYR A 59 6.89 4.58 -12.28
CA TYR A 59 5.50 4.67 -11.85
C TYR A 59 5.42 5.02 -10.38
N LEU A 60 4.38 5.74 -10.01
CA LEU A 60 4.12 6.09 -8.62
C LEU A 60 3.34 4.96 -7.95
N THR A 61 3.77 4.64 -6.74
CA THR A 61 3.15 3.65 -5.86
C THR A 61 2.79 4.31 -4.55
N GLY A 62 1.77 3.81 -3.88
CA GLY A 62 1.26 4.39 -2.64
C GLY A 62 -0.25 4.29 -2.61
N ILE A 63 -0.79 4.07 -1.41
CA ILE A 63 -2.23 3.92 -1.20
C ILE A 63 -2.78 5.24 -0.69
N THR A 64 -3.79 5.76 -1.39
CA THR A 64 -4.49 6.98 -0.99
C THR A 64 -5.46 6.72 0.16
N VAL A 65 -5.84 7.78 0.89
CA VAL A 65 -6.83 7.67 1.99
C VAL A 65 -8.14 7.06 1.51
N GLU A 66 -8.58 7.42 0.30
CA GLU A 66 -9.80 6.88 -0.29
C GLU A 66 -9.69 5.38 -0.56
N GLN A 67 -8.58 4.92 -1.14
CA GLN A 67 -8.35 3.49 -1.37
C GLN A 67 -8.26 2.72 -0.07
N ALA A 68 -7.53 3.24 0.93
CA ALA A 68 -7.43 2.60 2.24
C ALA A 68 -8.79 2.46 2.95
N SER A 69 -9.74 3.35 2.66
CA SER A 69 -11.08 3.34 3.26
C SER A 69 -12.11 2.53 2.45
N LYS A 70 -11.81 2.16 1.20
CA LYS A 70 -12.73 1.45 0.30
C LYS A 70 -12.31 0.00 0.03
N GLU A 71 -11.00 -0.26 -0.03
CA GLU A 71 -10.40 -1.53 -0.46
C GLU A 71 -9.51 -2.10 0.65
N LEU A 72 -9.60 -3.42 0.87
CA LEU A 72 -8.77 -4.12 1.86
C LEU A 72 -7.31 -4.18 1.38
N VAL A 73 -6.40 -3.60 2.16
CA VAL A 73 -4.98 -3.62 1.84
C VAL A 73 -4.35 -4.94 2.30
N THR A 74 -4.19 -5.86 1.36
CA THR A 74 -3.62 -7.20 1.59
C THR A 74 -2.15 -7.31 1.21
N GLY A 75 -1.56 -6.28 0.62
CA GLY A 75 -0.16 -6.29 0.18
C GLY A 75 0.50 -4.92 0.15
N CYS A 76 1.82 -4.93 0.06
CA CYS A 76 2.64 -3.73 -0.03
C CYS A 76 2.73 -3.24 -1.49
N PRO A 77 2.33 -2.00 -1.81
CA PRO A 77 2.43 -1.45 -3.17
C PRO A 77 3.89 -1.19 -3.60
N HIS A 78 4.84 -1.18 -2.66
CA HIS A 78 6.24 -0.79 -2.91
C HIS A 78 7.14 -1.96 -3.29
N CYS A 79 6.93 -3.11 -2.66
CA CYS A 79 7.74 -4.32 -2.88
C CYS A 79 6.89 -5.50 -3.35
N SER A 80 5.61 -5.28 -3.63
CA SER A 80 4.66 -6.30 -4.09
C SER A 80 4.57 -7.52 -3.17
N ARG A 81 4.85 -7.33 -1.87
CA ARG A 81 4.80 -8.40 -0.85
C ARG A 81 3.38 -8.52 -0.31
N SER A 82 2.81 -9.73 -0.31
CA SER A 82 1.56 -10.03 0.38
C SER A 82 1.73 -9.99 1.89
N TYR A 83 0.73 -9.49 2.60
CA TYR A 83 0.56 -9.59 4.05
C TYR A 83 -0.36 -10.75 4.44
N CYS A 84 -1.12 -11.29 3.48
CA CYS A 84 -1.83 -12.54 3.64
C CYS A 84 -0.83 -13.68 3.37
N ASP A 85 -0.54 -14.46 4.40
CA ASP A 85 0.15 -15.75 4.36
C ASP A 85 -0.88 -16.86 4.61
#